data_AF-M4U792-F1
#
_entry.id   AF-M4U792-F1
#
_cell.length_a   1.000
_cell.length_b   1.000
_cell.length_c   1.000
_cell.angle_alpha   90.00
_cell.angle_beta   90.00
_cell.angle_gamma   90.00
#
_symmetry.space_group_name_H-M   'P 1'
#
loop_
_entity.id
_entity.type
_entity.pdbx_description
1 polymer ?
#
loop_
_entity_poly.entity_id
_entity_poly.type
_entity_poly.pdbx_seq_one_letter_code
_entity_poly.pdbx_strand_id
1 'polypeptide(L)'
;MKLALKWHRLKGSGQCVDFPETNYKCNVRGELAQRFYYEYREWNYSDLLAQFKIATTDILFLIDSFNDNELYAVACYEKYTLGKRIQFNTSSPMKNRRTKIRMFKKCYIRR
;
A
#
# COMPACT_ATOMS: atom_id res chain seq x y z
N MET A 1 -0.41 1.72 -1.44
CA MET A 1 -1.62 1.06 -2.00
C MET A 1 -1.38 0.51 -3.40
N LYS A 2 -0.84 1.29 -4.37
CA LYS A 2 -0.58 0.79 -5.74
C LYS A 2 0.23 -0.51 -5.84
N LEU A 3 1.22 -0.73 -4.96
CA LEU A 3 2.01 -1.97 -4.95
C LEU A 3 1.15 -3.22 -4.70
N ALA A 4 0.21 -3.17 -3.74
CA ALA A 4 -0.66 -4.30 -3.43
C ALA A 4 -1.57 -4.66 -4.62
N LEU A 5 -2.14 -3.65 -5.28
CA LEU A 5 -2.95 -3.84 -6.48
C LEU A 5 -2.11 -4.38 -7.65
N LYS A 6 -0.90 -3.85 -7.86
CA LYS A 6 0.03 -4.33 -8.90
C LYS A 6 0.37 -5.81 -8.70
N TRP A 7 0.74 -6.21 -7.49
CA TRP A 7 1.08 -7.61 -7.19
C TRP A 7 -0.10 -8.54 -7.46
N HIS A 8 -1.31 -8.13 -7.11
CA HIS A 8 -2.49 -8.94 -7.39
C HIS A 8 -2.71 -9.09 -8.91
N ARG A 9 -2.64 -7.99 -9.67
CA ARG A 9 -2.80 -8.03 -11.13
C ARG A 9 -1.78 -8.97 -11.80
N LEU A 10 -0.52 -8.88 -11.38
CA LEU A 10 0.56 -9.73 -11.90
C LEU A 10 0.35 -11.21 -11.54
N LYS A 11 -0.11 -11.50 -10.32
CA LYS A 11 -0.44 -12.87 -9.91
C LYS A 11 -1.62 -13.43 -10.72
N GLY A 12 -2.67 -12.64 -10.93
CA GLY A 12 -3.83 -13.02 -11.74
C GLY A 12 -3.49 -13.29 -13.21
N SER A 13 -2.44 -12.65 -13.74
CA SER A 13 -1.93 -12.90 -15.10
C SER A 13 -0.86 -13.99 -15.17
N GLY A 14 -0.62 -14.73 -14.09
CA GLY A 14 0.39 -15.80 -14.03
C GLY A 14 1.85 -15.30 -14.07
N GLN A 15 2.08 -14.00 -13.88
CA GLN A 15 3.41 -13.40 -13.92
C GLN A 15 4.10 -13.48 -12.56
N CYS A 16 5.44 -13.56 -12.58
CA CYS A 16 6.25 -13.54 -11.37
C CYS A 16 6.13 -12.17 -10.69
N VAL A 17 6.03 -12.17 -9.36
CA VAL A 17 5.87 -10.96 -8.54
C VAL A 17 7.12 -10.73 -7.72
N ASP A 18 7.88 -9.70 -8.08
CA ASP A 18 9.01 -9.22 -7.26
C ASP A 18 8.51 -8.42 -6.06
N PHE A 19 9.10 -8.67 -4.90
CA PHE A 19 8.72 -8.02 -3.65
C PHE A 19 9.92 -7.28 -3.01
N PRO A 20 9.74 -6.03 -2.53
CA PRO A 20 8.55 -5.17 -2.64
C PRO A 20 8.31 -4.58 -4.05
N GLU A 21 9.31 -4.58 -4.92
CA GLU A 21 9.22 -4.12 -6.30
C GLU A 21 10.42 -4.68 -7.07
N THR A 22 10.31 -4.82 -8.39
CA THR A 22 11.43 -5.25 -9.25
C THR A 22 12.65 -4.37 -9.00
N ASN A 23 13.79 -5.00 -8.70
CA ASN A 23 15.06 -4.38 -8.33
C ASN A 23 15.11 -3.67 -6.96
N TYR A 24 14.11 -3.82 -6.09
CA TYR A 24 14.16 -3.31 -4.71
C TYR A 24 14.27 -4.45 -3.70
N LYS A 25 15.26 -4.38 -2.80
CA LYS A 25 15.37 -5.29 -1.65
C LYS A 25 14.60 -4.75 -0.44
N CYS A 26 14.11 -5.62 0.43
CA CYS A 26 13.32 -5.28 1.64
C CYS A 26 13.99 -4.28 2.62
N ASN A 27 15.32 -4.14 2.55
CA ASN A 27 16.13 -3.20 3.32
C ASN A 27 16.21 -1.79 2.71
N VAL A 28 15.71 -1.58 1.47
CA VAL A 28 15.82 -0.31 0.74
C VAL A 28 14.47 0.42 0.62
N ARG A 29 13.60 0.26 1.62
CA ARG A 29 12.26 0.89 1.65
C ARG A 29 12.28 2.43 1.55
N GLY A 30 13.41 3.06 1.92
CA GLY A 30 13.60 4.50 1.76
C GLY A 30 13.64 4.95 0.30
N GLU A 31 14.37 4.26 -0.57
CA GLU A 31 14.47 4.63 -1.99
C GLU A 31 13.16 4.37 -2.73
N LEU A 32 12.45 3.29 -2.37
CA LEU A 32 11.11 3.05 -2.91
C LEU A 32 10.12 4.15 -2.49
N ALA A 33 10.25 4.66 -1.26
CA ALA A 33 9.46 5.81 -0.82
C ALA A 33 9.81 7.09 -1.60
N GLN A 34 11.09 7.33 -1.88
CA GLN A 34 11.54 8.47 -2.71
C GLN A 34 10.96 8.40 -4.13
N ARG A 35 10.89 7.22 -4.72
CA ARG A 35 10.23 7.05 -6.03
C ARG A 35 8.78 7.51 -6.02
N PHE A 36 8.01 7.20 -4.97
CA PHE A 36 6.64 7.71 -4.86
C PHE A 36 6.60 9.23 -4.70
N TYR A 37 7.53 9.82 -3.95
CA TYR A 37 7.60 11.28 -3.87
C TYR A 37 7.88 11.91 -5.23
N TYR A 38 8.76 11.31 -6.02
CA TYR A 38 9.04 11.78 -7.37
C TYR A 38 7.86 11.58 -8.33
N GLU A 39 7.21 10.42 -8.31
CA GLU A 39 6.05 10.10 -9.17
C GLU A 39 4.89 11.09 -8.97
N TYR A 40 4.63 11.48 -7.71
CA TYR A 40 3.50 12.35 -7.37
C TYR A 40 3.91 13.81 -7.10
N ARG A 41 5.14 14.23 -7.45
CA ARG A 41 5.67 15.56 -7.07
C ARG A 41 4.87 16.72 -7.67
N GLU A 42 4.34 16.55 -8.87
CA GLU A 42 3.58 17.58 -9.60
C GLU A 42 2.07 17.52 -9.31
N TRP A 43 1.62 16.54 -8.52
CA TRP A 43 0.20 16.36 -8.25
C TRP A 43 -0.27 17.35 -7.19
N ASN A 44 -1.42 17.99 -7.45
CA ASN A 44 -2.04 18.82 -6.44
C ASN A 44 -2.71 17.95 -5.36
N TYR A 45 -3.11 18.59 -4.25
CA TYR A 45 -3.70 17.88 -3.12
C TYR A 45 -5.02 17.16 -3.46
N SER A 46 -5.87 17.76 -4.30
CA SER A 46 -7.13 17.13 -4.74
C SER A 46 -6.90 15.87 -5.56
N ASP A 47 -5.90 15.86 -6.45
CA ASP A 47 -5.55 14.70 -7.28
C ASP A 47 -5.05 13.55 -6.40
N LEU A 48 -4.20 13.86 -5.41
CA LEU A 48 -3.72 12.89 -4.44
C LEU A 48 -4.87 12.27 -3.64
N LEU A 49 -5.85 13.07 -3.22
CA LEU A 49 -7.04 12.58 -2.51
C LEU A 49 -7.93 11.71 -3.41
N ALA A 50 -8.16 12.12 -4.66
CA ALA A 50 -8.94 11.35 -5.61
C ALA A 50 -8.30 9.98 -5.87
N GLN A 51 -7.00 9.95 -6.14
CA GLN A 51 -6.26 8.71 -6.36
C GLN A 51 -6.21 7.82 -5.11
N PHE A 52 -6.13 8.43 -3.93
CA PHE A 52 -6.19 7.68 -2.67
C PHE A 52 -7.56 7.01 -2.48
N LYS A 53 -8.66 7.71 -2.80
CA LYS A 53 -10.02 7.14 -2.74
C LYS A 53 -10.16 5.96 -3.71
N ILE A 54 -9.79 6.15 -4.98
CA ILE A 54 -9.82 5.10 -6.00
C ILE A 54 -9.03 3.87 -5.54
N ALA A 55 -7.78 4.06 -5.14
CA ALA A 55 -6.94 2.95 -4.69
C ALA A 55 -7.47 2.25 -3.42
N THR A 56 -8.21 2.97 -2.57
CA THR A 56 -8.86 2.36 -1.39
C THR A 56 -10.05 1.51 -1.83
N THR A 57 -10.90 2.03 -2.70
CA THR A 57 -12.05 1.31 -3.28
C THR A 57 -11.60 0.04 -4.00
N ASP A 58 -10.56 0.11 -4.84
CA ASP A 58 -10.02 -1.05 -5.55
C ASP A 58 -9.52 -2.14 -4.59
N ILE A 59 -8.91 -1.74 -3.46
CA ILE A 59 -8.45 -2.68 -2.44
C ILE A 59 -9.62 -3.33 -1.70
N LEU A 60 -10.69 -2.60 -1.43
CA LEU A 60 -11.88 -3.16 -0.80
C LEU A 60 -12.54 -4.19 -1.73
N PHE A 61 -12.77 -3.84 -2.99
CA PHE A 61 -13.27 -4.79 -4.00
C PHE A 61 -12.37 -6.03 -4.13
N LEU A 62 -11.05 -5.83 -4.08
CA LEU A 62 -10.11 -6.94 -4.09
C LEU A 62 -10.28 -7.86 -2.87
N ILE A 63 -10.41 -7.30 -1.67
CA ILE A 63 -10.63 -8.09 -0.45
C ILE A 63 -11.94 -8.87 -0.55
N ASP A 64 -13.02 -8.23 -1.03
CA ASP A 64 -14.34 -8.85 -1.17
C ASP A 64 -14.37 -10.00 -2.19
N SER A 65 -13.41 -10.04 -3.11
CA SER A 65 -13.26 -11.14 -4.07
C SER A 65 -12.61 -12.41 -3.50
N PHE A 66 -12.13 -12.38 -2.25
CA PHE A 66 -11.50 -13.51 -1.58
C PHE A 66 -12.25 -13.92 -0.31
N ASN A 67 -12.19 -15.21 0.01
CA ASN A 67 -12.61 -15.69 1.32
C ASN A 67 -11.46 -15.65 2.35
N ASP A 68 -11.79 -15.86 3.62
CA ASP A 68 -10.84 -15.83 4.73
C ASP A 68 -9.68 -16.82 4.56
N ASN A 69 -9.93 -18.02 4.04
CA ASN A 69 -8.87 -19.01 3.83
C ASN A 69 -7.87 -18.53 2.77
N GLU A 70 -8.36 -17.94 1.68
CA GLU A 70 -7.50 -17.37 0.63
C GLU A 70 -6.69 -16.16 1.13
N LEU A 71 -7.28 -15.36 2.01
CA LEU A 71 -6.63 -14.19 2.60
C LEU A 71 -5.61 -14.56 3.67
N TYR A 72 -5.87 -15.58 4.48
CA TYR A 72 -5.18 -15.81 5.75
C TYR A 72 -4.63 -17.22 5.98
N ALA A 73 -5.06 -18.24 5.25
CA ALA A 73 -4.61 -19.62 5.52
C ALA A 73 -3.29 -20.00 4.83
N VAL A 74 -3.02 -19.44 3.64
CA VAL A 74 -1.86 -19.85 2.83
C VAL A 74 -0.87 -18.69 2.62
N ALA A 75 0.42 -18.98 2.80
CA ALA A 75 1.48 -18.05 2.46
C ALA A 75 1.51 -17.82 0.94
N CYS A 76 1.36 -16.55 0.53
CA CYS A 76 1.34 -16.18 -0.89
C CYS A 76 2.74 -15.81 -1.40
N TYR A 77 3.65 -15.40 -0.52
CA TYR A 77 5.04 -15.07 -0.83
C TYR A 77 5.89 -15.20 0.43
N GLU A 78 6.99 -15.96 0.36
CA GLU A 78 7.77 -16.41 1.52
C GLU A 78 6.85 -16.93 2.65
N LYS A 79 6.72 -16.17 3.74
CA LYS A 79 5.96 -16.49 4.94
C LYS A 79 4.70 -15.64 5.16
N TYR A 80 4.37 -14.75 4.22
CA TYR A 80 3.29 -13.79 4.41
C TYR A 80 2.06 -14.15 3.57
N THR A 81 0.90 -14.15 4.23
CA THR A 81 -0.41 -14.32 3.60
C THR A 81 -0.79 -13.10 2.77
N LEU A 82 -1.76 -13.25 1.87
CA LEU A 82 -2.26 -12.14 1.04
C LEU A 82 -2.79 -10.99 1.91
N GLY A 83 -3.63 -11.31 2.89
CA GLY A 83 -4.17 -10.34 3.84
C GLY A 83 -3.06 -9.60 4.60
N LYS A 84 -1.97 -10.28 4.97
CA LYS A 84 -0.83 -9.65 5.64
C LYS A 84 -0.10 -8.65 4.74
N ARG A 85 0.06 -8.97 3.45
CA ARG A 85 0.67 -8.06 2.45
C ARG A 85 -0.19 -6.83 2.19
N ILE A 86 -1.51 -7.01 2.08
CA ILE A 86 -2.46 -5.90 1.97
C ILE A 86 -2.36 -5.02 3.22
N GLN A 87 -2.38 -5.60 4.42
CA GLN A 87 -2.25 -4.89 5.70
C GLN A 87 -0.99 -4.02 5.76
N PHE A 88 0.17 -4.54 5.35
CA PHE A 88 1.43 -3.80 5.36
C PHE A 88 1.45 -2.57 4.43
N ASN A 89 0.58 -2.54 3.41
CA ASN A 89 0.53 -1.45 2.42
C ASN A 89 -0.69 -0.52 2.58
N THR A 90 -1.56 -0.79 3.56
CA THR A 90 -2.83 -0.10 3.78
C THR A 90 -3.00 0.33 5.25
N SER A 91 -3.72 -0.45 6.05
CA SER A 91 -4.14 -0.12 7.41
C SER A 91 -2.97 0.21 8.33
N SER A 92 -1.85 -0.50 8.23
CA SER A 92 -0.64 -0.22 9.04
C SER A 92 -0.02 1.16 8.72
N PRO A 93 0.36 1.49 7.47
CA PRO A 93 0.79 2.84 7.11
C PRO A 93 -0.24 3.94 7.39
N MET A 94 -1.54 3.68 7.16
CA MET A 94 -2.60 4.66 7.40
C MET A 94 -2.71 5.04 8.88
N LYS A 95 -2.67 4.04 9.77
CA LYS A 95 -2.64 4.27 11.22
C LYS A 95 -1.42 5.10 11.63
N ASN A 96 -0.24 4.78 11.10
CA ASN A 96 0.99 5.52 11.37
C ASN A 96 0.90 6.99 10.89
N ARG A 97 0.49 7.21 9.63
CA ARG A 97 0.31 8.56 9.05
C ARG A 97 -0.70 9.39 9.82
N ARG A 98 -1.83 8.81 10.24
CA ARG A 98 -2.84 9.49 11.07
C ARG A 98 -2.24 10.00 12.37
N THR A 99 -1.43 9.19 13.05
CA THR A 99 -0.74 9.62 14.28
C THR A 99 0.19 10.80 14.02
N LYS A 100 1.02 10.74 12.97
CA LYS A 100 1.93 11.83 12.60
C LYS A 100 1.20 13.13 12.29
N ILE A 101 0.11 13.08 11.51
CA ILE A 101 -0.71 14.25 11.20
C ILE A 101 -1.32 14.84 12.46
N ARG A 102 -1.84 14.00 13.37
CA ARG A 102 -2.45 14.47 14.62
C ARG A 102 -1.44 15.18 15.52
N MET A 103 -0.21 14.66 15.59
CA MET A 103 0.90 15.33 16.29
C MET A 103 1.23 16.68 15.65
N PHE A 104 1.35 16.74 14.31
CA PHE A 104 1.60 17.98 13.58
C PHE A 104 0.52 19.04 13.87
N LYS A 105 -0.77 18.67 13.78
CA LYS A 105 -1.88 19.58 14.10
C LYS A 105 -1.82 20.12 15.53
N LYS A 106 -1.46 19.26 16.49
CA LYS A 106 -1.32 19.64 17.91
C LYS A 106 -0.17 20.65 18.11
N CYS A 107 0.98 20.44 17.47
CA CYS A 107 2.16 21.27 17.70
C CYS A 107 2.13 22.59 16.93
N TYR A 108 1.51 22.62 15.73
CA TYR A 108 1.69 23.73 14.79
C TYR A 108 0.41 24.45 14.36
N ILE A 109 -0.79 23.86 14.52
CA ILE A 109 -2.05 24.46 14.06
C ILE A 109 -2.90 24.99 15.21
N ARG A 110 -2.83 24.36 16.40
CA ARG A 110 -3.60 24.76 17.58
C ARG A 110 -2.82 25.66 18.56
N ARG A 111 -1.87 26.44 18.06
CA ARG A 111 -1.24 27.52 18.83
C ARG A 111 -1.98 28.82 18.58
#